data_AF-A0A1D6QIU3-F1
#
_entry.id   AF-A0A1D6QIU3-F1
#
_cell.length_a   1.000
_cell.length_b   1.000
_cell.length_c   1.000
_cell.angle_alpha   90.00
_cell.angle_beta   90.00
_cell.angle_gamma   90.00
#
_symmetry.space_group_name_H-M   'P 1'
#
loop_
_entity.id
_entity.type
_entity.pdbx_description
1 polymer ?
#
loop_
_entity_poly.entity_id
_entity_poly.type
_entity_poly.pdbx_seq_one_letter_code
_entity_poly.pdbx_strand_id
1 'polypeptide(L)'
;MSYVLMSWKFNGCYALFVIDHVKKHVAFIDFTPTQDWYKHMPYKRFAEAIIMASKKYKITYNKKHSGWTEDIFKWKHTIRTSVPIDLRGLNTSYLVLQAITMWGNDRRMQFVRDAKILRKNFMIDLLNYEDNSCRYVIPANIQQRFYRYR
;
A
#
# COMPACT_ATOMS: atom_id res chain seq x y z
N MET A 1 15.11 -11.41 -1.32
CA MET A 1 14.01 -10.41 -1.27
C MET A 1 13.38 -10.48 0.11
N SER A 2 13.51 -9.45 0.95
CA SER A 2 13.04 -9.48 2.35
C SER A 2 11.54 -9.18 2.46
N TYR A 3 11.03 -8.25 1.64
CA TYR A 3 9.65 -7.78 1.66
C TYR A 3 9.00 -7.83 0.29
N VAL A 4 7.69 -8.11 0.25
CA VAL A 4 6.82 -7.80 -0.89
C VAL A 4 5.71 -6.87 -0.41
N LEU A 5 5.58 -5.73 -1.07
CA LEU A 5 4.54 -4.72 -0.84
C LEU A 5 3.49 -4.84 -1.94
N MET A 6 2.25 -5.14 -1.56
CA MET A 6 1.16 -5.39 -2.51
C MET A 6 -0.06 -4.58 -2.10
N SER A 7 -0.41 -3.57 -2.90
CA SER A 7 -1.68 -2.87 -2.73
C SER A 7 -2.83 -3.77 -3.16
N TRP A 8 -3.90 -3.79 -2.37
CA TRP A 8 -5.12 -4.54 -2.67
C TRP A 8 -6.34 -3.63 -2.62
N LYS A 9 -7.21 -3.74 -3.62
CA LYS A 9 -8.50 -3.02 -3.66
C LYS A 9 -9.62 -3.94 -3.21
N PHE A 10 -10.38 -3.53 -2.21
CA PHE A 10 -11.55 -4.25 -1.70
C PHE A 10 -12.63 -3.25 -1.29
N ASN A 11 -13.88 -3.48 -1.73
CA ASN A 11 -15.03 -2.61 -1.48
C ASN A 11 -14.75 -1.13 -1.79
N GLY A 12 -14.10 -0.86 -2.93
CA GLY A 12 -13.76 0.51 -3.36
C GLY A 12 -12.61 1.17 -2.60
N CYS A 13 -12.11 0.56 -1.52
CA CYS A 13 -11.00 1.05 -0.70
C CYS A 13 -9.71 0.27 -0.97
N TYR A 14 -8.57 0.86 -0.61
CA TYR A 14 -7.27 0.22 -0.72
C TYR A 14 -6.68 -0.14 0.64
N ALA A 15 -6.00 -1.28 0.70
CA ALA A 15 -5.17 -1.71 1.82
C ALA A 15 -3.79 -2.13 1.31
N LEU A 16 -2.78 -2.12 2.17
CA LEU A 16 -1.42 -2.59 1.85
C LEU A 16 -1.15 -3.93 2.52
N PHE A 17 -0.73 -4.91 1.72
CA PHE A 17 -0.31 -6.23 2.15
C PHE A 17 1.21 -6.24 2.14
N VAL A 18 1.79 -6.61 3.28
CA VAL A 18 3.24 -6.67 3.45
C VAL A 18 3.63 -8.08 3.81
N ILE A 19 4.34 -8.74 2.90
CA ILE A 19 4.83 -10.10 3.07
C ILE A 19 6.30 -10.02 3.48
N ASP A 20 6.60 -10.35 4.73
CA ASP A 20 7.96 -10.46 5.27
C ASP A 20 8.42 -11.92 5.18
N HIS A 21 9.37 -12.18 4.28
CA HIS A 21 9.91 -13.51 4.04
C HIS A 21 10.79 -14.03 5.16
N VAL A 22 11.50 -13.12 5.84
CA VAL A 22 12.45 -13.46 6.89
C VAL A 22 11.68 -13.88 8.13
N LYS A 23 10.64 -13.12 8.49
CA LYS A 23 9.81 -13.38 9.68
C LYS A 23 8.67 -14.36 9.42
N LYS A 24 8.45 -14.79 8.17
CA LYS A 24 7.30 -15.63 7.78
C LYS A 24 6.00 -15.01 8.29
N HIS A 25 5.79 -13.75 7.91
CA HIS A 25 4.74 -12.91 8.46
C HIS A 25 4.07 -12.08 7.38
N VAL A 26 2.75 -11.96 7.45
CA VAL A 26 1.95 -11.09 6.58
C VAL A 26 1.28 -10.02 7.45
N ALA A 27 1.63 -8.76 7.19
CA ALA A 27 0.97 -7.61 7.81
C ALA A 27 -0.01 -6.96 6.83
N PHE A 28 -1.13 -6.48 7.35
CA PHE A 28 -2.08 -5.66 6.61
C PHE A 28 -2.08 -4.25 7.18
N ILE A 29 -2.04 -3.25 6.32
CA ILE A 29 -2.31 -1.87 6.68
C ILE A 29 -3.65 -1.51 6.07
N ASP A 30 -4.67 -1.49 6.92
CA ASP A 30 -6.04 -1.12 6.58
C ASP A 30 -6.31 0.30 7.09
N PHE A 31 -6.75 1.16 6.19
CA PHE A 31 -7.09 2.55 6.50
C PHE A 31 -8.59 2.76 6.65
N THR A 32 -9.39 1.68 6.68
CA THR A 32 -10.84 1.75 6.87
C THR A 32 -11.23 1.27 8.27
N PRO A 33 -12.40 1.67 8.79
CA PRO A 33 -12.85 1.19 10.09
C PRO A 33 -12.95 -0.34 10.13
N THR A 34 -12.40 -0.94 11.19
CA THR A 34 -12.65 -2.35 11.48
C THR A 34 -14.11 -2.48 11.92
N GLN A 35 -14.89 -3.25 11.16
CA GLN A 35 -16.29 -3.52 11.48
C GLN A 35 -16.39 -4.41 12.73
N ASP A 36 -17.47 -4.28 13.50
CA ASP A 36 -17.61 -4.88 14.83
C ASP A 36 -17.42 -6.40 14.86
N TRP A 37 -18.08 -7.11 13.95
CA TRP A 37 -17.95 -8.56 13.73
C TRP A 37 -16.53 -9.04 13.38
N TYR A 38 -15.60 -8.15 13.00
CA TYR A 38 -14.21 -8.48 12.76
C TYR A 38 -13.29 -8.12 13.93
N LYS A 39 -13.75 -7.42 14.98
CA LYS A 39 -12.89 -6.93 16.08
C LYS A 39 -12.04 -8.02 16.73
N HIS A 40 -12.59 -9.22 16.90
CA HIS A 40 -11.86 -10.35 17.50
C HIS A 40 -10.84 -10.99 16.56
N MET A 41 -11.07 -10.92 15.24
CA MET A 41 -10.16 -11.44 14.22
C MET A 41 -10.12 -10.53 12.99
N PRO A 42 -9.49 -9.35 13.09
CA PRO A 42 -9.62 -8.31 12.06
C PRO A 42 -9.13 -8.75 10.68
N TYR A 43 -8.13 -9.64 10.61
CA TYR A 43 -7.53 -10.08 9.35
C TYR A 43 -8.47 -10.98 8.54
N LYS A 44 -9.52 -11.57 9.16
CA LYS A 44 -10.51 -12.40 8.44
C LYS A 44 -11.27 -11.61 7.38
N ARG A 45 -11.36 -10.28 7.53
CA ARG A 45 -11.87 -9.39 6.50
C ARG A 45 -11.12 -9.55 5.16
N PHE A 46 -9.85 -9.93 5.21
CA PHE A 46 -9.00 -10.11 4.04
C PHE A 46 -8.88 -11.58 3.60
N ALA A 47 -9.68 -12.52 4.13
CA ALA A 47 -9.52 -13.95 3.86
C ALA A 47 -9.46 -14.27 2.35
N GLU A 48 -10.37 -13.71 1.55
CA GLU A 48 -10.37 -13.89 0.09
C GLU A 48 -9.08 -13.37 -0.55
N ALA A 49 -8.64 -12.18 -0.16
CA ALA A 49 -7.41 -11.56 -0.64
C ALA A 49 -6.18 -12.37 -0.24
N ILE A 50 -6.13 -12.91 0.98
CA ILE A 50 -5.05 -13.77 1.47
C ILE A 50 -4.99 -15.06 0.65
N ILE A 51 -6.13 -15.71 0.42
CA ILE A 51 -6.20 -16.95 -0.37
C ILE A 51 -5.73 -16.68 -1.81
N MET A 52 -6.20 -15.60 -2.44
CA MET A 52 -5.78 -15.23 -3.79
C MET A 52 -4.30 -14.86 -3.86
N ALA A 53 -3.83 -14.05 -2.92
CA ALA A 53 -2.42 -13.67 -2.82
C ALA A 53 -1.56 -14.92 -2.63
N SER A 54 -1.90 -15.82 -1.71
CA SER A 54 -1.16 -17.07 -1.47
C SER A 54 -1.02 -17.91 -2.74
N LYS A 55 -2.13 -18.18 -3.44
CA LYS A 55 -2.11 -18.97 -4.67
C LYS A 55 -1.22 -18.35 -5.73
N LYS A 56 -1.38 -17.05 -6.01
CA LYS A 56 -0.58 -16.33 -7.02
C LYS A 56 0.88 -16.21 -6.60
N TYR A 57 1.13 -15.96 -5.33
CA TYR A 57 2.46 -15.83 -4.75
C TYR A 57 3.23 -17.13 -4.93
N LYS A 58 2.64 -18.26 -4.54
CA LYS A 58 3.25 -19.58 -4.68
C LYS A 58 3.65 -19.90 -6.12
N ILE A 59 2.74 -19.70 -7.08
CA ILE A 59 3.02 -19.93 -8.50
C ILE A 59 4.19 -19.05 -8.98
N THR A 60 4.16 -17.77 -8.65
CA THR A 60 5.15 -16.80 -9.13
C THR A 60 6.52 -17.02 -8.49
N TYR A 61 6.54 -17.29 -7.19
CA TYR A 61 7.77 -17.51 -6.44
C TYR A 61 8.46 -18.82 -6.82
N ASN A 62 7.69 -19.89 -7.03
CA ASN A 62 8.21 -21.19 -7.48
C ASN A 62 8.88 -21.15 -8.85
N LYS A 63 8.42 -20.26 -9.75
CA LYS A 63 9.09 -20.05 -11.05
C LYS A 63 10.53 -19.57 -10.90
N LYS A 64 10.86 -18.89 -9.80
CA LYS A 64 12.21 -18.38 -9.51
C LYS A 64 12.96 -19.26 -8.49
N HIS A 65 12.24 -20.03 -7.68
CA HIS A 65 12.79 -20.88 -6.63
C HIS A 65 12.17 -22.29 -6.71
N SER A 66 12.74 -23.13 -7.57
CA SER A 66 12.27 -24.51 -7.74
C SER A 66 12.31 -25.26 -6.41
N GLY A 67 11.27 -26.04 -6.12
CA GLY A 67 11.15 -26.80 -4.88
C GLY A 67 10.68 -26.02 -3.65
N TRP A 68 10.30 -24.74 -3.77
CA TRP A 68 9.68 -24.03 -2.65
C TRP A 68 8.26 -24.56 -2.35
N THR A 69 8.06 -25.00 -1.11
CA THR A 69 6.85 -25.70 -0.66
C THR A 69 6.03 -24.91 0.35
N GLU A 70 6.50 -23.75 0.77
CA GLU A 70 5.79 -22.97 1.79
C GLU A 70 4.51 -22.33 1.23
N ASP A 71 3.71 -21.84 2.16
CA ASP A 71 2.45 -21.19 1.86
C ASP A 71 2.26 -20.00 2.80
N ILE A 72 2.21 -18.79 2.24
CA ILE A 72 2.03 -17.56 3.01
C ILE A 72 0.68 -17.54 3.75
N PHE A 73 -0.30 -18.35 3.34
CA PHE A 73 -1.55 -18.53 4.08
C PHE A 73 -1.31 -19.14 5.47
N LYS A 74 -0.25 -19.94 5.64
CA LYS A 74 0.11 -20.57 6.92
C LYS A 74 0.96 -19.67 7.81
N TRP A 75 1.42 -18.53 7.30
CA TRP A 75 2.26 -17.61 8.04
C TRP A 75 1.45 -16.83 9.09
N LYS A 76 2.14 -16.14 10.01
CA LYS A 76 1.45 -15.29 11.00
C LYS A 76 0.84 -14.08 10.30
N HIS A 77 -0.41 -13.75 10.63
CA HIS A 77 -1.17 -12.64 10.05
C HIS A 77 -1.48 -11.58 11.12
N THR A 78 -1.25 -10.29 10.80
CA THR A 78 -1.58 -9.17 11.72
C THR A 78 -2.08 -7.94 10.97
N ILE A 79 -2.98 -7.17 11.59
CA ILE A 79 -3.33 -5.82 11.11
C ILE A 79 -2.56 -4.78 11.91
N ARG A 80 -2.00 -3.80 11.22
CA ARG A 80 -1.35 -2.65 11.83
C ARG A 80 -2.42 -1.65 12.27
N THR A 81 -2.48 -1.37 13.56
CA THR A 81 -3.55 -0.55 14.19
C THR A 81 -3.16 0.92 14.38
N SER A 82 -1.90 1.29 14.17
CA SER A 82 -1.37 2.64 14.38
C SER A 82 -1.31 3.49 13.12
N VAL A 83 -2.37 3.42 12.30
CA VAL A 83 -2.52 4.15 11.04
C VAL A 83 -3.81 4.98 11.02
N PRO A 84 -3.89 6.07 10.23
CA PRO A 84 -5.10 6.87 10.16
C PRO A 84 -6.27 6.05 9.61
N ILE A 85 -7.47 6.31 10.13
CA ILE A 85 -8.70 5.73 9.62
C ILE A 85 -9.43 6.76 8.77
N ASP A 86 -9.64 6.44 7.50
CA ASP A 86 -10.51 7.15 6.58
C ASP A 86 -11.92 6.56 6.64
N LEU A 87 -12.80 7.24 7.37
CA LEU A 87 -14.21 6.85 7.53
C LEU A 87 -14.98 6.81 6.21
N ARG A 88 -14.55 7.57 5.20
CA ARG A 88 -15.23 7.67 3.91
C ARG A 88 -14.60 6.79 2.82
N GLY A 89 -13.41 6.24 3.08
CA GLY A 89 -12.68 5.39 2.13
C GLY A 89 -12.07 6.10 0.92
N LEU A 90 -12.22 7.44 0.80
CA LEU A 90 -11.90 8.21 -0.40
C LEU A 90 -10.40 8.42 -0.64
N ASN A 91 -9.60 8.36 0.43
CA ASN A 91 -8.17 8.66 0.41
C ASN A 91 -7.30 7.43 0.67
N THR A 92 -7.91 6.25 0.77
CA THR A 92 -7.23 5.00 1.13
C THR A 92 -6.10 4.65 0.16
N SER A 93 -6.23 4.96 -1.14
CA SER A 93 -5.16 4.82 -2.13
C SER A 93 -3.94 5.68 -1.82
N TYR A 94 -4.15 6.95 -1.49
CA TYR A 94 -3.06 7.89 -1.14
C TYR A 94 -2.39 7.51 0.18
N LEU A 95 -3.16 6.99 1.14
CA LEU A 95 -2.61 6.47 2.40
C LEU A 95 -1.76 5.21 2.17
N VAL A 96 -2.17 4.31 1.28
CA VAL A 96 -1.35 3.17 0.84
C VAL A 96 -0.05 3.65 0.19
N LEU A 97 -0.09 4.62 -0.72
CA LEU A 97 1.11 5.17 -1.35
C LEU A 97 2.08 5.75 -0.31
N GLN A 98 1.57 6.56 0.63
CA GLN A 98 2.38 7.07 1.74
C GLN A 98 3.01 5.91 2.55
N ALA A 99 2.25 4.88 2.90
CA ALA A 99 2.78 3.73 3.63
C ALA A 99 3.88 2.98 2.85
N ILE A 100 3.75 2.85 1.54
CA ILE A 100 4.79 2.26 0.67
C ILE A 100 6.06 3.12 0.71
N THR A 101 5.94 4.44 0.54
CA THR A 101 7.11 5.35 0.56
C THR A 101 7.85 5.37 1.89
N MET A 102 7.15 5.12 3.00
CA MET A 102 7.73 5.04 4.34
C MET A 102 8.19 3.62 4.72
N TRP A 103 7.90 2.61 3.90
CA TRP A 103 8.20 1.22 4.25
C TRP A 103 9.72 0.99 4.29
N GLY A 104 10.19 0.26 5.32
CA GLY A 104 11.61 0.00 5.53
C GLY A 104 12.36 1.16 6.21
N ASN A 105 11.68 2.25 6.56
CA ASN A 105 12.23 3.28 7.43
C ASN A 105 12.02 2.89 8.91
N ASP A 106 13.06 3.01 9.73
CA ASP A 106 13.00 2.74 11.18
C ASP A 106 12.13 3.76 11.93
N ARG A 107 11.78 4.88 11.29
CA ARG A 107 10.91 5.91 11.86
C ARG A 107 9.45 5.46 11.86
N ARG A 108 8.72 5.89 12.89
CA ARG A 108 7.26 5.76 12.93
C ARG A 108 6.65 6.47 11.72
N MET A 109 5.75 5.78 11.01
CA MET A 109 5.01 6.35 9.88
C MET A 109 4.20 7.57 10.32
N GLN A 110 4.36 8.67 9.59
CA GLN A 110 3.60 9.90 9.77
C GLN A 110 2.80 10.18 8.51
N PHE A 111 1.48 10.27 8.65
CA PHE A 111 0.58 10.40 7.52
C PHE A 111 0.03 11.82 7.43
N VAL A 112 0.10 12.40 6.23
CA VAL A 112 -0.71 13.57 5.89
C VAL A 112 -2.14 13.08 5.64
N ARG A 113 -3.11 13.68 6.33
CA ARG A 113 -4.53 13.29 6.31
C ARG A 113 -5.41 14.24 5.48
N ASP A 114 -4.89 15.42 5.16
CA ASP A 114 -5.63 16.40 4.36
C ASP A 114 -5.68 15.95 2.90
N ALA A 115 -6.88 15.56 2.44
CA ALA A 115 -7.13 15.06 1.10
C ALA A 115 -6.80 16.06 -0.02
N LYS A 116 -6.89 17.36 0.26
CA LYS A 116 -6.56 18.42 -0.72
C LYS A 116 -5.05 18.53 -0.85
N ILE A 117 -4.33 18.52 0.26
CA ILE A 117 -2.87 18.53 0.29
C ILE A 117 -2.32 17.26 -0.38
N LEU A 118 -2.86 16.08 -0.04
CA LEU A 118 -2.44 14.80 -0.61
C LEU A 118 -2.55 14.78 -2.13
N ARG A 119 -3.73 15.13 -2.68
CA ARG A 119 -3.96 15.14 -4.12
C ARG A 119 -3.10 16.16 -4.84
N LYS A 120 -2.90 17.34 -4.22
CA LYS A 120 -2.01 18.37 -4.75
C LYS A 120 -0.57 17.86 -4.81
N ASN A 121 -0.05 17.32 -3.72
CA ASN A 121 1.33 16.84 -3.64
C ASN A 121 1.57 15.68 -4.60
N PHE A 122 0.68 14.69 -4.63
CA PHE A 122 0.77 13.58 -5.58
C PHE A 122 0.83 14.06 -7.03
N MET A 123 -0.03 15.01 -7.42
CA MET A 123 -0.02 15.55 -8.77
C MET A 123 1.29 16.31 -9.07
N ILE A 124 1.81 17.08 -8.11
CA ILE A 124 3.08 17.78 -8.25
C ILE A 124 4.23 16.76 -8.41
N ASP A 125 4.26 15.72 -7.59
CA ASP A 125 5.30 14.68 -7.63
C ASP A 125 5.24 13.91 -8.95
N LEU A 126 4.04 13.52 -9.40
CA LEU A 126 3.84 12.81 -10.66
C LEU A 126 4.29 13.65 -11.87
N LEU A 127 3.95 14.94 -11.88
CA LEU A 127 4.29 15.84 -12.99
C LEU A 127 5.78 16.21 -13.00
N ASN A 128 6.42 16.27 -11.83
CA ASN A 128 7.85 16.51 -11.69
C ASN A 128 8.70 15.23 -11.68
N TYR A 129 8.09 14.05 -11.82
CA TYR A 129 8.83 12.79 -11.85
C TYR A 129 9.88 12.84 -12.98
N GLU A 130 11.10 12.44 -12.65
CA GLU A 130 12.25 12.63 -13.54
C GLU A 130 12.07 11.90 -14.88
N ASP A 131 11.49 10.70 -14.85
CA ASP A 131 11.20 9.88 -16.04
C ASP A 131 9.80 10.14 -16.59
N ASN A 132 9.16 11.26 -16.25
CA ASN A 132 7.89 11.64 -16.85
C ASN A 132 8.10 11.92 -18.36
N SER A 133 7.86 10.89 -19.17
CA SER A 133 7.98 10.97 -20.64
C SER A 133 7.07 12.03 -21.25
N CYS A 134 5.97 12.39 -20.59
CA CYS A 134 5.03 13.40 -21.04
C CYS A 134 5.42 14.83 -20.61
N ARG A 135 6.63 15.08 -20.09
CA ARG A 135 7.04 16.41 -19.62
C ARG A 135 6.94 17.49 -20.71
N TYR A 136 7.21 17.13 -21.96
CA TYR A 136 7.15 18.06 -23.11
C TYR A 136 5.72 18.50 -23.47
N VAL A 137 4.69 17.73 -23.10
CA VAL A 137 3.28 18.12 -23.34
C VAL A 137 2.70 18.98 -22.23
N ILE A 138 3.40 19.12 -21.09
CA ILE A 138 2.93 19.96 -19.98
C ILE A 138 3.01 21.43 -20.41
N PRO A 139 1.90 22.18 -20.41
CA PRO A 139 1.91 23.59 -20.79
C PRO A 139 2.89 24.43 -19.96
N ALA A 140 3.58 25.38 -20.60
CA ALA A 140 4.65 26.17 -19.96
C ALA A 140 4.17 26.92 -18.70
N ASN A 141 2.94 27.43 -18.67
CA ASN A 141 2.34 28.09 -17.51
C ASN A 141 2.15 27.13 -16.30
N ILE A 142 1.91 25.85 -16.56
CA ILE A 142 1.82 24.81 -15.54
C ILE A 142 3.22 24.43 -15.06
N GLN A 143 4.19 24.29 -15.97
CA GLN A 143 5.60 24.05 -15.61
C GLN A 143 6.15 25.16 -14.69
N GLN A 144 5.88 26.43 -15.02
CA GLN A 144 6.28 27.59 -14.21
C GLN A 144 5.69 27.58 -12.80
N ARG A 145 4.47 27.07 -12.62
CA ARG A 145 3.85 26.93 -11.30
C ARG A 145 4.57 25.91 -10.42
N PHE A 146 5.15 24.85 -10.98
CA PHE A 146 5.88 23.85 -10.18
C PHE A 146 7.13 24.41 -9.52
N TYR A 147 7.87 25.30 -10.19
CA TYR A 147 9.04 25.96 -9.60
C TYR A 147 8.69 26.80 -8.37
N ARG A 148 7.44 27.24 -8.21
CA ARG A 148 6.97 28.02 -7.05
C ARG A 148 6.58 27.16 -5.84
N TYR A 149 6.50 25.84 -6.01
CA TYR A 149 6.14 24.90 -4.94
C TYR A 149 7.31 24.02 -4.49
N ARG A 150 8.52 24.35 -4.95
CA ARG A 150 9.77 23.73 -4.51
C ARG A 150 10.31 24.42 -3.26
#